data_AF-A0A3P6IJD3-F1
#
_entry.id   AF-A0A3P6IJD3-F1
#
_cell.length_a   1.000
_cell.length_b   1.000
_cell.length_c   1.000
_cell.angle_alpha   90.00
_cell.angle_beta   90.00
_cell.angle_gamma   90.00
#
_symmetry.space_group_name_H-M   'P 1'
#
loop_
_entity.id
_entity.type
_entity.pdbx_description
1 polymer ?
#
loop_
_entity_poly.entity_id
_entity_poly.type
_entity_poly.pdbx_seq_one_letter_code
_entity_poly.pdbx_strand_id
1 'polypeptide(L)'
;MPYSAGEKFLHFDDDELWTIKDTTQLRDYTDLHYVAIHEIGHVLGLDHSSDQNSIMAPYYQDPLDKFGNYQDPKLGEDDIKKIQELYGEFNMHKIL
;
A
#
# COMPACT_ATOMS: atom_id res chain seq x y z
N MET A 1 -11.64 -15.45 -16.06
CA MET A 1 -12.24 -14.56 -15.04
C MET A 1 -13.02 -13.46 -15.77
N PRO A 2 -14.27 -13.13 -15.41
CA PRO A 2 -15.08 -12.18 -16.14
C PRO A 2 -14.92 -10.79 -15.51
N TYR A 3 -13.91 -10.05 -15.97
CA TYR A 3 -13.77 -8.64 -15.60
C TYR A 3 -14.03 -7.77 -16.83
N SER A 4 -14.89 -6.78 -16.66
CA SER A 4 -15.24 -5.82 -17.70
C SER A 4 -14.04 -4.92 -17.98
N ALA A 5 -13.82 -4.52 -19.23
CA ALA A 5 -12.77 -3.56 -19.55
C ALA A 5 -13.02 -2.24 -18.79
N GLY A 6 -12.08 -1.85 -17.92
CA GLY A 6 -12.09 -0.59 -17.17
C GLY A 6 -12.38 -0.71 -15.67
N GLU A 7 -12.73 -1.88 -15.16
CA GLU A 7 -12.87 -2.11 -13.72
C GLU A 7 -11.49 -2.38 -13.10
N LYS A 8 -11.17 -1.65 -12.01
CA LYS A 8 -9.96 -1.87 -11.23
C LYS A 8 -10.27 -2.82 -10.08
N PHE A 9 -9.54 -3.93 -10.00
CA PHE A 9 -9.70 -4.94 -8.95
C PHE A 9 -8.41 -5.08 -8.15
N LEU A 10 -8.59 -5.35 -6.86
CA LEU A 10 -7.52 -5.87 -6.01
C LEU A 10 -7.58 -7.39 -6.09
N HIS A 11 -6.48 -8.01 -6.48
CA HIS A 11 -6.32 -9.45 -6.48
C HIS A 11 -5.06 -9.77 -5.68
N PHE A 12 -5.23 -10.57 -4.63
CA PHE A 12 -4.12 -11.08 -3.84
C PHE A 12 -3.92 -12.54 -4.24
N ASP A 13 -2.69 -12.89 -4.60
CA ASP A 13 -2.31 -14.24 -5.00
C ASP A 13 -2.51 -15.21 -3.83
N ASP A 14 -3.20 -16.33 -4.04
CA ASP A 14 -3.45 -17.33 -2.99
C ASP A 14 -2.27 -18.28 -2.76
N ASP A 15 -1.26 -18.26 -3.64
CA ASP A 15 0.01 -18.98 -3.44
C ASP A 15 0.95 -18.26 -2.44
N GLU A 16 0.67 -17.00 -2.10
CA GLU A 16 1.46 -16.21 -1.14
C GLU A 16 1.10 -16.52 0.32
N LEU A 17 2.13 -16.58 1.17
CA LEU A 17 1.96 -16.75 2.61
C LEU A 17 1.63 -15.40 3.27
N TRP A 18 0.33 -15.09 3.36
CA TRP A 18 -0.13 -13.83 3.94
C TRP A 18 -0.17 -13.85 5.47
N THR A 19 0.29 -12.76 6.08
CA THR A 19 0.05 -12.48 7.49
C THR A 19 -0.27 -11.00 7.71
N ILE A 20 -0.79 -10.65 8.89
CA ILE A 20 -1.13 -9.27 9.24
C ILE A 20 -0.47 -8.96 10.58
N LYS A 21 0.55 -8.10 10.56
CA LYS A 21 1.25 -7.59 11.76
C LYS A 21 1.79 -8.66 12.72
N ASP A 22 1.91 -9.92 12.29
CA ASP A 22 2.49 -10.98 13.10
C ASP A 22 4.01 -10.99 12.93
N THR A 23 4.71 -10.30 13.83
CA THR A 23 6.17 -10.19 13.80
C THR A 23 6.90 -11.53 13.92
N THR A 24 6.22 -12.59 14.37
CA THR A 24 6.80 -13.94 14.43
C THR A 24 6.77 -14.65 13.09
N GLN A 25 5.84 -14.28 12.20
CA GLN A 25 5.65 -14.88 10.87
C GLN A 25 6.29 -14.06 9.75
N LEU A 26 6.34 -12.73 9.88
CA LEU A 26 6.78 -11.79 8.83
C LEU A 26 8.21 -12.00 8.30
N ARG A 27 9.00 -12.91 8.87
CA ARG A 27 10.28 -13.35 8.29
C ARG A 27 10.11 -14.23 7.05
N ASP A 28 9.04 -15.02 7.01
CA ASP A 28 8.75 -15.99 5.95
C ASP A 28 7.40 -15.72 5.25
N TYR A 29 6.68 -14.67 5.69
CA TYR A 29 5.33 -14.31 5.24
C TYR A 29 5.30 -12.87 4.75
N THR A 30 4.39 -12.59 3.82
CA THR A 30 4.16 -11.26 3.26
C THR A 30 3.13 -10.51 4.10
N ASP A 31 3.44 -9.27 4.49
CA ASP A 31 2.49 -8.42 5.20
C ASP A 31 1.36 -7.95 4.29
N LEU A 32 0.18 -8.57 4.45
CA LEU A 32 -1.02 -8.22 3.70
C LEU A 32 -1.44 -6.76 3.95
N HIS A 33 -1.17 -6.22 5.14
CA HIS A 33 -1.51 -4.83 5.46
C HIS A 33 -0.73 -3.83 4.59
N TYR A 34 0.58 -4.06 4.41
CA TYR A 34 1.42 -3.26 3.53
C TYR A 34 0.97 -3.37 2.06
N VAL A 35 0.87 -4.60 1.55
CA VAL A 35 0.50 -4.84 0.14
C VAL A 35 -0.90 -4.30 -0.18
N ALA A 36 -1.86 -4.45 0.74
CA ALA A 36 -3.20 -3.91 0.52
C ALA A 36 -3.19 -2.38 0.34
N ILE A 37 -2.39 -1.63 1.10
CA ILE A 37 -2.30 -0.17 0.94
C ILE A 37 -1.70 0.18 -0.43
N HIS A 38 -0.65 -0.53 -0.84
CA HIS A 38 -0.02 -0.36 -2.15
C HIS A 38 -1.02 -0.57 -3.29
N GLU A 39 -1.70 -1.72 -3.29
CA GLU A 39 -2.66 -2.06 -4.36
C GLU A 39 -3.89 -1.15 -4.35
N ILE A 40 -4.36 -0.72 -3.18
CA ILE A 40 -5.41 0.32 -3.07
C ILE A 40 -4.94 1.62 -3.74
N GLY A 41 -3.66 1.99 -3.61
CA GLY A 41 -3.07 3.11 -4.33
C GLY A 41 -3.26 2.99 -5.85
N HIS A 42 -2.98 1.82 -6.43
CA HIS A 42 -3.22 1.56 -7.86
C HIS A 42 -4.71 1.65 -8.25
N VAL A 43 -5.60 1.11 -7.41
CA VAL A 43 -7.05 1.26 -7.60
C VAL A 43 -7.46 2.73 -7.61
N LEU A 44 -6.90 3.54 -6.71
CA LEU A 44 -7.10 4.99 -6.68
C LEU A 44 -6.36 5.75 -7.80
N GLY A 45 -5.50 5.09 -8.56
CA GLY A 45 -4.83 5.68 -9.74
C GLY A 45 -3.43 6.22 -9.49
N LEU A 46 -2.80 5.85 -8.38
CA LEU A 46 -1.37 6.10 -8.17
C LEU A 46 -0.53 5.10 -8.98
N ASP A 47 0.50 5.61 -9.65
CA ASP A 47 1.57 4.80 -10.24
C ASP A 47 2.69 4.58 -9.22
N HIS A 48 3.61 3.64 -9.54
CA HIS A 48 4.79 3.41 -8.72
C HIS A 48 5.59 4.69 -8.48
N SER A 49 6.14 4.81 -7.26
CA SER A 49 7.10 5.85 -6.93
C SER A 49 8.54 5.39 -7.18
N SER A 50 9.40 6.34 -7.54
CA SER A 50 10.86 6.14 -7.54
C SER A 50 11.47 6.32 -6.14
N ASP A 51 10.72 6.87 -5.18
CA ASP A 51 11.16 6.93 -3.79
C ASP A 51 11.07 5.54 -3.16
N GLN A 52 12.21 5.02 -2.69
CA GLN A 52 12.29 3.71 -2.07
C GLN A 52 11.55 3.62 -0.73
N ASN A 53 11.21 4.76 -0.10
CA ASN A 53 10.48 4.80 1.16
C ASN A 53 8.97 5.03 0.98
N SER A 54 8.51 5.25 -0.26
CA SER A 54 7.09 5.42 -0.57
C SER A 54 6.34 4.09 -0.44
N ILE A 55 5.07 4.14 -0.02
CA ILE A 55 4.22 2.93 0.00
C ILE A 55 3.94 2.42 -1.42
N MET A 56 4.09 3.28 -2.43
CA MET A 56 3.98 2.95 -3.85
C MET A 56 5.34 2.57 -4.48
N ALA A 57 6.39 2.33 -3.70
CA ALA A 57 7.64 1.80 -4.24
C ALA A 57 7.40 0.42 -4.91
N PRO A 58 8.04 0.09 -6.05
CA PRO A 58 7.78 -1.15 -6.80
C PRO A 58 8.36 -2.41 -6.14
N TYR A 59 8.98 -2.30 -4.97
CA TYR A 59 9.60 -3.41 -4.26
C TYR A 59 9.06 -3.47 -2.84
N TYR A 60 8.79 -4.69 -2.38
CA TYR A 60 8.36 -4.96 -1.01
C TYR A 60 9.43 -4.51 0.00
N GLN A 61 9.02 -3.68 0.96
CA GLN A 61 9.87 -3.24 2.07
C GLN A 61 9.70 -4.17 3.26
N ASP A 62 10.79 -4.39 4.01
CA ASP A 62 10.75 -5.16 5.25
C ASP A 62 9.83 -4.47 6.27
N PRO A 63 8.74 -5.12 6.71
CA PRO A 63 7.80 -4.55 7.68
C PRO A 63 8.37 -4.56 9.11
N LEU A 64 9.55 -5.14 9.33
CA LEU A 64 10.20 -5.20 10.64
C LEU A 64 11.35 -4.18 10.74
N ASP A 65 11.48 -3.54 11.89
CA ASP A 65 12.66 -2.73 12.19
C ASP A 65 13.86 -3.64 12.56
N LYS A 66 15.04 -3.02 12.75
CA LYS A 66 16.27 -3.73 13.16
C LYS A 66 16.17 -4.48 14.50
N PHE A 67 15.13 -4.24 15.28
CA PHE A 67 14.86 -4.90 16.56
C PHE A 67 13.73 -5.94 16.46
N GLY A 68 13.14 -6.14 15.29
CA GLY A 68 12.04 -7.07 15.06
C GLY A 68 10.65 -6.53 15.43
N ASN A 69 10.51 -5.21 15.61
CA ASN A 69 9.20 -4.60 15.84
C ASN A 69 8.52 -4.31 14.51
N TYR A 70 7.20 -4.49 14.47
CA TYR A 70 6.40 -4.12 13.31
C TYR A 70 6.43 -2.60 13.06
N GLN A 71 6.67 -2.22 11.82
CA GLN A 71 6.62 -0.85 11.34
C GLN A 71 5.32 -0.66 10.56
N ASP A 72 4.39 0.12 11.12
CA ASP A 72 3.18 0.47 10.40
C ASP A 72 3.54 1.18 9.07
N PRO A 73 2.94 0.78 7.94
CA PRO A 73 3.09 1.47 6.68
C PRO A 73 2.70 2.94 6.84
N LYS A 74 3.52 3.84 6.30
CA LYS A 74 3.27 5.28 6.33
C LYS A 74 3.21 5.82 4.91
N LEU A 75 2.34 6.80 4.71
CA LEU A 75 2.31 7.56 3.47
C LEU A 75 3.46 8.56 3.50
N GLY A 76 4.35 8.47 2.52
CA GLY A 76 5.39 9.46 2.28
C GLY A 76 4.82 10.74 1.67
N GLU A 77 5.64 11.79 1.61
CA GLU A 77 5.24 13.06 0.99
C GLU A 77 4.83 12.89 -0.48
N ASP A 78 5.52 12.01 -1.22
CA ASP A 78 5.18 11.70 -2.63
C ASP A 78 3.80 11.04 -2.75
N ASP A 79 3.48 10.09 -1.86
CA ASP A 79 2.18 9.40 -1.85
C ASP A 79 1.03 10.38 -1.59
N ILE A 80 1.20 11.23 -0.58
CA ILE A 80 0.22 12.25 -0.19
C ILE A 80 0.04 13.27 -1.31
N LYS A 81 1.14 13.76 -1.90
CA LYS A 81 1.09 14.75 -2.96
C LYS A 81 0.37 14.20 -4.20
N LYS A 82 0.73 13.00 -4.66
CA LYS A 82 0.12 12.39 -5.85
C LYS A 82 -1.37 12.11 -5.67
N ILE A 83 -1.80 11.62 -4.49
CA ILE A 83 -3.23 11.41 -4.27
C ILE A 83 -4.01 12.72 -4.20
N GLN A 84 -3.41 13.78 -3.65
CA GLN A 84 -4.00 15.12 -3.64
C GLN A 84 -4.01 15.77 -5.03
N GLU A 85 -3.06 15.47 -5.92
CA GLU A 85 -3.10 15.91 -7.31
C GLU A 85 -4.30 15.30 -8.07
N LEU A 86 -4.69 14.07 -7.73
CA LEU A 86 -5.83 13.38 -8.34
C LEU A 86 -7.17 13.82 -7.76
N TYR A 87 -7.26 13.98 -6.44
CA TYR A 87 -8.55 14.14 -5.74
C TYR A 87 -8.71 15.47 -4.99
N GLY A 88 -7.66 16.29 -4.94
CA GLY A 88 -7.59 17.52 -4.15
C GLY A 88 -7.15 17.29 -2.71
N GLU A 89 -6.78 18.38 -2.04
CA GLU A 89 -6.47 18.36 -0.61
C GLU A 89 -7.71 18.08 0.24
N PHE A 90 -7.52 17.35 1.33
CA PHE A 90 -8.55 17.16 2.33
C PHE A 90 -8.87 18.50 2.99
N ASN A 91 -10.04 19.04 2.68
CA ASN A 91 -10.48 20.33 3.20
C ASN A 91 -11.61 20.12 4.22
N MET A 92 -11.27 20.21 5.51
CA MET A 92 -12.21 19.97 6.61
C MET A 92 -13.44 20.88 6.58
N HIS A 93 -13.37 22.03 5.90
CA HIS A 93 -14.48 22.97 5.80
C HIS A 93 -15.51 22.63 4.72
N LYS A 94 -15.30 21.58 3.92
CA LYS A 94 -16.27 21.13 2.89
C LYS A 94 -17.18 19.97 3.34
N ILE A 95 -17.04 19.50 4.60
CA ILE A 95 -17.76 18.32 5.11
C ILE A 95 -18.90 18.71 6.08
N LEU A 96 -19.27 20.00 6.16
CA LEU A 96 -20.45 20.51 6.86
C LEU A 96 -21.20 21.50 5.97
#